data_AF-A0A7J4IZC3-F1
#
_entry.id   AF-A0A7J4IZC3-F1
#
_cell.length_a   1.000
_cell.length_b   1.000
_cell.length_c   1.000
_cell.angle_alpha   90.00
_cell.angle_beta   90.00
_cell.angle_gamma   90.00
#
_symmetry.space_group_name_H-M   'P 1'
#
loop_
_entity.id
_entity.type
_entity.pdbx_description
1 polymer ?
#
loop_
_entity_poly.entity_id
_entity_poly.type
_entity_poly.pdbx_seq_one_letter_code
_entity_poly.pdbx_strand_id
1 'polypeptide(L)' 'MPQTTLTGKELPEEEFWAEGSFIESCSNEDWELKKRTFHMKHNEEMNYNCKQCNVKISAHNKDWHANLCDKCFDKMVDEK' A
#
# COMPACT_ATOMS: atom_id res chain seq x y z
N MET A 1 -12.63 -19.59 21.31
CA MET A 1 -13.35 -20.43 20.32
C MET A 1 -12.36 -20.69 19.20
N PRO A 2 -12.11 -21.94 18.80
CA PRO A 2 -11.17 -22.23 17.72
C PRO A 2 -11.66 -21.56 16.44
N GLN A 3 -10.75 -20.85 15.76
CA GLN A 3 -11.07 -20.20 14.50
C GLN A 3 -11.22 -21.28 13.42
N THR A 4 -12.32 -21.23 12.68
CA THR A 4 -12.61 -22.19 11.61
C THR A 4 -12.50 -21.51 10.27
N THR A 5 -11.90 -22.20 9.30
CA THR A 5 -11.91 -21.79 7.89
C THR A 5 -13.35 -21.78 7.34
N LEU A 6 -13.56 -21.09 6.21
CA LEU A 6 -14.82 -21.11 5.46
C LEU A 6 -15.30 -22.52 5.07
N THR A 7 -14.41 -23.51 5.04
CA THR A 7 -14.71 -24.92 4.79
C THR A 7 -14.86 -25.75 6.07
N GLY A 8 -14.91 -25.11 7.23
CA GLY A 8 -15.14 -25.75 8.54
C GLY A 8 -13.92 -26.47 9.11
N LYS A 9 -12.74 -26.40 8.48
CA LYS A 9 -11.50 -26.90 9.10
C LYS A 9 -11.06 -25.97 10.22
N GLU A 10 -10.79 -26.54 11.38
CA GLU A 10 -10.20 -25.84 12.53
C GLU A 10 -8.77 -25.41 12.17
N LEU A 11 -8.47 -24.12 12.27
CA LEU A 11 -7.11 -23.60 12.12
C LEU A 11 -6.38 -23.76 13.46
N PRO A 12 -5.19 -24.38 13.48
CA PRO A 12 -4.38 -24.42 14.69
C PRO A 12 -4.06 -22.98 15.13
N GLU A 13 -4.29 -22.69 16.41
CA GLU A 13 -4.27 -21.33 17.00
C GLU A 13 -2.94 -20.59 16.76
N GLU A 14 -1.85 -21.33 16.53
CA GLU A 14 -0.49 -20.84 16.33
C GLU A 14 -0.17 -20.36 14.90
N GLU A 15 -0.96 -20.74 13.88
CA GLU A 15 -0.65 -20.42 12.48
C GLU A 15 -1.16 -19.03 12.04
N PHE A 16 -2.28 -18.56 12.60
CA PHE A 16 -2.90 -17.30 12.14
C PHE A 16 -2.14 -16.05 12.62
N TRP A 17 -1.50 -16.14 13.79
CA TRP A 17 -0.64 -15.09 14.37
C TRP A 17 0.81 -15.54 14.51
N ALA A 18 1.28 -16.47 13.66
CA ALA A 18 2.65 -16.94 13.70
C ALA A 18 3.62 -15.75 13.82
N GLU A 19 4.56 -15.88 14.75
CA GLU A 19 5.50 -14.85 15.18
C GLU A 19 6.14 -14.18 13.94
N GLY A 20 5.73 -12.94 13.65
CA GLY A 20 6.16 -12.22 12.44
C GLY A 20 5.03 -11.64 11.57
N SER A 21 3.75 -11.92 11.85
CA SER A 21 2.66 -11.21 11.15
C SER A 21 2.47 -9.79 11.68
N PHE A 22 2.72 -8.80 10.82
CA PHE A 22 2.49 -7.37 11.07
C PHE A 22 1.46 -6.82 10.09
N ILE A 23 0.46 -6.08 10.61
CA ILE A 23 -0.51 -5.35 9.81
C ILE A 23 -0.27 -3.86 10.03
N GLU A 24 0.03 -3.15 8.94
CA GLU A 24 0.07 -1.69 8.94
C GLU A 24 -1.29 -1.15 8.48
N SER A 25 -2.01 -0.50 9.40
CA SER A 25 -3.29 0.15 9.09
C SER A 25 -3.14 1.65 8.96
N CYS A 26 -3.83 2.27 8.01
CA CYS A 26 -3.98 3.73 7.95
C CYS A 26 -5.03 4.21 8.98
N SER A 27 -4.78 5.35 9.61
CA SER A 27 -5.80 6.01 10.43
C SER A 27 -6.96 6.55 9.57
N ASN A 28 -8.09 6.89 10.19
CA ASN A 28 -9.21 7.50 9.46
C ASN A 28 -8.80 8.85 8.85
N GLU A 29 -8.03 9.65 9.57
CA GLU A 29 -7.53 10.95 9.09
C GLU A 29 -6.59 10.79 7.89
N ASP A 30 -5.65 9.83 7.95
CA ASP A 30 -4.76 9.51 6.83
C ASP A 30 -5.54 9.03 5.61
N TRP A 31 -6.60 8.25 5.84
CA TRP A 31 -7.46 7.77 4.77
C TRP A 31 -8.24 8.90 4.09
N GLU A 32 -8.82 9.83 4.85
CA GLU A 32 -9.47 11.02 4.30
C GLU A 32 -8.48 11.89 3.52
N LEU A 33 -7.26 12.06 4.04
CA LEU A 33 -6.20 12.80 3.35
C LEU A 33 -5.82 12.14 2.03
N LYS A 34 -5.57 10.83 1.99
CA LYS A 34 -5.20 10.11 0.76
C LYS A 34 -6.33 10.06 -0.27
N LYS A 35 -7.60 10.01 0.17
CA LYS A 35 -8.75 10.00 -0.75
C LYS A 35 -8.80 11.22 -1.67
N ARG A 36 -8.24 12.36 -1.25
CA ARG A 36 -8.16 13.56 -2.10
C ARG A 36 -7.39 13.31 -3.41
N THR A 37 -6.37 12.45 -3.37
CA THR A 37 -5.43 12.22 -4.48
C THR A 37 -5.85 11.03 -5.36
N PHE A 38 -6.87 10.29 -4.97
CA PHE A 38 -7.31 9.08 -5.67
C PHE A 38 -7.70 9.34 -7.13
N HIS A 39 -8.41 10.44 -7.40
CA HIS A 39 -8.83 10.83 -8.76
C HIS A 39 -7.88 11.81 -9.44
N MET A 40 -6.78 12.20 -8.80
CA MET A 40 -5.81 13.11 -9.40
C MET A 40 -5.03 12.42 -10.51
N LYS A 41 -4.69 13.19 -11.54
CA LYS A 41 -3.83 12.71 -12.62
C LYS A 41 -2.36 12.74 -12.18
N HIS A 42 -1.54 11.92 -12.83
CA HIS A 42 -0.10 11.79 -12.51
C HIS A 42 0.72 13.05 -12.86
N ASN A 43 0.10 14.09 -13.41
CA ASN A 43 0.70 15.37 -13.75
C ASN A 43 0.17 16.54 -12.89
N GLU A 44 -0.66 16.27 -11.90
CA GLU A 44 -1.19 17.27 -10.96
C GLU A 44 -0.39 17.27 -9.65
N GLU A 45 -0.25 18.43 -8.99
CA GLU A 45 0.49 18.58 -7.72
C GLU A 45 1.89 17.92 -7.72
N MET A 46 2.71 18.23 -8.74
CA MET A 46 4.05 17.67 -9.00
C MET A 46 5.17 18.17 -8.05
N ASN A 47 4.92 18.08 -6.75
CA ASN A 47 5.77 18.66 -5.69
C ASN A 47 6.58 17.61 -4.90
N TYR A 48 6.52 16.34 -5.30
CA TYR A 48 7.20 15.25 -4.61
C TYR A 48 8.27 14.64 -5.52
N ASN A 49 9.16 13.85 -4.92
CA ASN A 49 10.22 13.16 -5.65
C ASN A 49 10.11 11.65 -5.44
N CYS A 50 10.28 10.89 -6.53
CA CYS A 50 10.37 9.45 -6.50
C CYS A 50 11.47 8.99 -5.54
N LYS A 51 11.13 8.10 -4.61
CA LYS A 51 12.05 7.55 -3.61
C LYS A 51 13.27 6.83 -4.21
N GLN A 52 13.14 6.28 -5.43
CA GLN A 52 14.19 5.49 -6.07
C GLN A 52 15.07 6.29 -7.04
N CYS A 53 14.48 7.14 -7.89
CA CYS A 53 15.21 7.85 -8.94
C CYS A 53 15.16 9.38 -8.83
N ASN A 54 14.51 9.91 -7.78
CA ASN A 54 14.41 11.33 -7.46
C ASN A 54 13.75 12.23 -8.54
N VAL A 55 13.09 11.63 -9.54
CA VAL A 55 12.27 12.38 -10.52
C VAL A 55 11.06 13.01 -9.83
N LYS A 56 10.58 14.16 -10.32
CA LYS A 56 9.34 14.76 -9.83
C LYS A 56 8.15 13.85 -10.09
N ILE A 57 7.27 13.73 -9.10
CA ILE A 57 6.04 12.95 -9.14
C ILE A 57 4.88 13.73 -8.52
N SER A 58 3.66 13.30 -8.86
CA SER A 58 2.40 13.86 -8.35
C SER A 58 2.12 13.44 -6.90
N ALA A 59 1.16 14.11 -6.27
CA ALA A 59 0.59 13.68 -4.99
C ALA A 59 -0.02 12.26 -5.08
N HIS A 60 -0.63 11.93 -6.22
CA HIS A 60 -1.17 10.60 -6.48
C HIS A 60 -0.09 9.51 -6.37
N ASN A 61 1.03 9.70 -7.07
CA ASN A 61 2.15 8.76 -7.02
C ASN A 61 2.75 8.64 -5.60
N LYS A 62 2.76 9.73 -4.83
CA LYS A 62 3.20 9.69 -3.43
C LYS A 62 2.31 8.78 -2.59
N ASP A 63 1.00 8.93 -2.70
CA ASP A 63 0.03 8.27 -1.81
C ASP A 63 -0.31 6.84 -2.25
N TRP A 64 -0.30 6.58 -3.57
CA TRP A 64 -0.82 5.34 -4.17
C TRP A 64 0.26 4.48 -4.86
N HIS A 65 1.36 5.06 -5.33
CA HIS A 65 2.46 4.33 -5.98
C HIS A 65 3.67 4.13 -5.04
N ALA A 66 3.42 4.03 -3.73
CA ALA A 66 4.47 3.87 -2.71
C ALA A 66 5.60 4.93 -2.81
N ASN A 67 5.26 6.15 -3.20
CA ASN A 67 6.23 7.24 -3.43
C ASN A 67 7.24 6.95 -4.55
N LEU A 68 6.81 6.22 -5.59
CA LEU A 68 7.57 5.93 -6.79
C LEU A 68 6.94 6.58 -8.02
N CYS A 69 7.77 6.89 -9.02
CA CYS A 69 7.26 7.19 -10.36
C CYS A 69 6.77 5.90 -11.03
N ASP A 70 5.91 6.02 -12.03
CA ASP A 70 5.29 4.87 -12.71
C ASP A 70 6.33 3.83 -13.15
N LYS A 71 7.43 4.26 -13.80
CA LYS A 71 8.52 3.37 -14.21
C LYS A 71 9.19 2.59 -13.08
N CYS A 72 9.30 3.18 -11.89
CA CYS A 72 9.89 2.52 -10.73
C CYS A 72 8.87 1.61 -10.04
N PHE A 73 7.60 2.04 -10.00
CA PHE A 73 6.51 1.24 -9.47
C PHE A 73 6.26 -0.02 -10.29
N ASP A 74 6.19 0.10 -11.62
CA ASP A 74 5.99 -1.04 -12.53
C ASP A 74 7.06 -2.12 -12.33
N LYS A 75 8.33 -1.72 -12.28
CA LYS A 75 9.44 -2.66 -11.99
C LYS A 75 9.31 -3.35 -10.64
N MET A 76 8.88 -2.63 -9.62
CA MET A 76 8.68 -3.20 -8.27
C MET A 76 7.54 -4.24 -8.27
N VAL A 77 6.53 -4.06 -9.11
CA VAL A 77 5.40 -4.99 -9.24
C VAL A 77 5.78 -6.19 -10.13
N ASP A 78 6.52 -5.97 -11.21
CA ASP A 78 6.95 -7.01 -12.15
C ASP A 78 8.01 -7.96 -11.56
N GLU A 79 8.75 -7.54 -10.53
CA GLU A 79 9.75 -8.35 -9.83
C GLU A 79 9.15 -9.24 -8.71
N LYS A 80 7.83 -9.27 -8.54
CA LYS A 80 7.13 -10.06 -7.50
C LYS A 80 6.45 -11.33 -8.00
#